data_AF-A0A7V0ZAA3-F1
#
_entry.id   AF-A0A7V0ZAA3-F1
#
_cell.length_a   1.000
_cell.length_b   1.000
_cell.length_c   1.000
_cell.angle_alpha   90.00
_cell.angle_beta   90.00
_cell.angle_gamma   90.00
#
_symmetry.space_group_name_H-M   'P 1'
#
loop_
_entity.id
_entity.type
_entity.pdbx_description
1 polymer ?
#
loop_
_entity_poly.entity_id
_entity_poly.type
_entity_poly.pdbx_seq_one_letter_code
_entity_poly.pdbx_strand_id
1 'polypeptide(L)'
;MELLLTHPERYSYLAKEPQKAIDWVRKGLHLQVTAGSLTGCFGELAMQAGWFWLERGAVVTIANDAHHVTGRCPCMSEAIAAITSRLSQRTASITCLENPLRITNGLPIVRAERGEYIAGVQ
;
A
#
# COMPACT_ATOMS: atom_id res chain seq x y z
N MET A 1 -11.54 17.60 -1.84
CA MET A 1 -11.72 16.30 -2.52
C MET A 1 -10.40 15.57 -2.44
N GLU A 2 -10.35 14.44 -1.74
CA GLU A 2 -9.17 13.58 -1.68
C GLU A 2 -9.26 12.51 -2.79
N LEU A 3 -8.14 12.23 -3.46
CA LEU A 3 -8.10 11.28 -4.56
C LEU A 3 -7.30 10.03 -4.15
N LEU A 4 -7.89 8.86 -4.38
CA LEU A 4 -7.26 7.56 -4.13
C LEU A 4 -7.00 6.85 -5.47
N LEU A 5 -5.73 6.71 -5.84
CA LEU A 5 -5.32 5.92 -6.99
C LEU A 5 -5.26 4.44 -6.59
N THR A 6 -6.11 3.63 -7.20
CA THR A 6 -6.17 2.19 -6.92
C THR A 6 -5.12 1.43 -7.69
N HIS A 7 -4.56 0.43 -7.02
CA HIS A 7 -3.61 -0.56 -7.51
C HIS A 7 -2.56 -0.03 -8.52
N PRO A 8 -1.86 1.09 -8.25
CA PRO A 8 -0.89 1.66 -9.18
C PRO A 8 0.32 0.74 -9.41
N GLU A 9 0.57 -0.22 -8.52
CA GLU A 9 1.63 -1.22 -8.66
C GLU A 9 1.37 -2.19 -9.81
N ARG A 10 0.11 -2.26 -10.27
CA ARG A 10 -0.28 -3.05 -11.44
C ARG A 10 -0.14 -2.27 -12.74
N TYR A 11 0.15 -0.96 -12.68
CA TYR A 11 0.45 -0.15 -13.86
C TYR A 11 1.93 -0.26 -14.16
N SER A 12 2.27 -0.99 -15.23
CA SER A 12 3.66 -1.32 -15.58
C SER A 12 4.58 -0.10 -15.64
N TYR A 13 4.08 1.05 -16.10
CA TYR A 13 4.82 2.32 -16.11
C TYR A 13 5.16 2.83 -14.70
N LEU A 14 4.19 2.82 -13.78
CA LEU A 14 4.43 3.26 -12.40
C LEU A 14 5.23 2.24 -11.60
N ALA A 15 5.03 0.95 -11.85
CA ALA A 15 5.78 -0.09 -11.18
C ALA A 15 7.26 -0.10 -11.59
N LYS A 16 7.57 0.21 -12.86
CA LYS A 16 8.96 0.41 -13.34
C LYS A 16 9.61 1.68 -12.80
N GLU A 17 8.81 2.72 -12.55
CA GLU A 17 9.30 4.02 -12.10
C GLU A 17 8.49 4.55 -10.90
N PRO A 18 8.59 3.88 -9.72
CA PRO A 18 7.70 4.12 -8.59
C PRO A 18 7.87 5.52 -7.97
N GLN A 19 8.98 6.19 -8.25
CA GLN A 19 9.21 7.56 -7.83
C GLN A 19 8.19 8.55 -8.43
N LYS A 20 7.62 8.27 -9.61
CA LYS A 20 6.62 9.14 -10.26
C LYS A 20 5.34 9.28 -9.41
N ALA A 21 4.91 8.19 -8.80
CA ALA A 21 3.74 8.20 -7.92
C ALA A 21 4.02 8.96 -6.60
N ILE A 22 5.27 9.00 -6.13
CA ILE A 22 5.65 9.78 -4.93
C ILE A 22 5.43 11.27 -5.16
N ASP A 23 5.70 11.78 -6.36
CA ASP A 23 5.48 13.20 -6.67
C ASP A 23 3.99 13.56 -6.66
N TRP A 24 3.12 12.63 -7.03
CA TRP A 24 1.67 12.82 -6.89
C TRP A 24 1.24 12.72 -5.43
N VAL A 25 1.82 11.82 -4.66
CA VAL A 25 1.54 11.69 -3.22
C VAL A 25 1.91 12.96 -2.46
N ARG A 26 3.03 13.60 -2.82
CA ARG A 26 3.43 14.92 -2.29
C ARG A 26 2.43 16.03 -2.61
N LYS A 27 1.64 15.87 -3.67
CA LYS A 27 0.58 16.81 -4.10
C LYS A 27 -0.80 16.45 -3.56
N GLY A 28 -0.89 15.49 -2.64
CA GLY A 28 -2.15 15.10 -1.99
C GLY A 28 -2.85 13.89 -2.61
N LEU A 29 -2.23 13.18 -3.56
CA LEU A 29 -2.74 11.88 -4.01
C LEU A 29 -2.52 10.82 -2.93
N HIS A 30 -3.47 9.90 -2.80
CA HIS A 30 -3.36 8.72 -1.96
C HIS A 30 -3.23 7.47 -2.82
N LEU A 31 -2.47 6.48 -2.34
CA LEU A 31 -2.33 5.19 -3.03
C LEU A 31 -3.05 4.09 -2.24
N GLN A 32 -3.79 3.25 -2.96
CA GLN A 32 -4.25 1.95 -2.48
C GLN A 32 -3.45 0.86 -3.17
N VAL A 33 -2.82 -0.04 -2.42
CA VAL A 33 -2.08 -1.20 -2.97
C VAL A 33 -2.89 -2.48 -2.75
N THR A 34 -2.87 -3.37 -3.73
CA THR A 34 -3.57 -4.66 -3.62
C THR A 34 -2.80 -5.63 -2.72
N ALA A 35 -3.49 -6.28 -1.79
CA ALA A 35 -2.90 -7.21 -0.81
C ALA A 35 -2.06 -8.31 -1.49
N GLY A 36 -2.60 -8.90 -2.56
CA GLY A 36 -1.89 -9.92 -3.34
C GLY A 36 -0.62 -9.41 -4.03
N SER A 37 -0.50 -8.10 -4.27
CA SER A 37 0.72 -7.53 -4.83
C SER A 37 1.86 -7.62 -3.81
N LEU A 38 1.58 -7.41 -2.53
CA LEU A 38 2.59 -7.47 -1.45
C LEU A 38 3.11 -8.89 -1.19
N THR A 39 2.34 -9.91 -1.59
CA THR A 39 2.68 -11.34 -1.44
C THR A 39 3.13 -11.98 -2.75
N GLY A 40 3.30 -11.20 -3.83
CA GLY A 40 3.85 -11.66 -5.09
C GLY A 40 2.83 -12.26 -6.08
N CYS A 41 1.52 -12.26 -5.78
CA CYS A 41 0.49 -12.80 -6.67
C CYS A 41 0.40 -12.09 -8.03
N PHE A 42 0.85 -10.84 -8.11
CA PHE A 42 0.88 -10.04 -9.36
C PHE A 42 2.28 -9.88 -9.94
N GLY A 43 3.23 -10.72 -9.50
CA GLY A 43 4.60 -10.72 -9.96
C GLY A 43 5.53 -9.77 -9.21
N GLU A 44 6.82 -9.99 -9.40
CA GLU A 44 7.91 -9.33 -8.66
C GLU A 44 7.88 -7.80 -8.79
N LEU A 45 7.61 -7.29 -9.99
CA LEU A 45 7.60 -5.84 -10.25
C LEU A 45 6.50 -5.12 -9.44
N ALA A 46 5.30 -5.69 -9.39
CA ALA A 46 4.19 -5.14 -8.61
C ALA A 46 4.48 -5.22 -7.11
N MET A 47 5.08 -6.33 -6.66
CA MET A 47 5.48 -6.52 -5.28
C MET A 47 6.51 -5.47 -4.84
N GLN A 48 7.57 -5.27 -5.63
CA GLN A 48 8.61 -4.29 -5.34
C GLN A 48 8.05 -2.86 -5.29
N ALA A 49 7.20 -2.47 -6.25
CA ALA A 49 6.57 -1.15 -6.25
C ALA A 49 5.64 -0.94 -5.05
N GLY A 50 4.82 -1.94 -4.71
CA GLY A 50 3.92 -1.91 -3.55
C GLY A 50 4.68 -1.71 -2.24
N TRP A 51 5.75 -2.49 -2.02
CA TRP A 51 6.61 -2.34 -0.84
C TRP A 51 7.35 -1.01 -0.82
N PHE A 52 7.88 -0.56 -1.95
CA PHE A 52 8.58 0.72 -2.06
C PHE A 52 7.73 1.88 -1.57
N TRP A 53 6.44 1.93 -1.94
CA TRP A 53 5.52 2.97 -1.50
C TRP A 53 5.08 2.80 -0.05
N LEU A 54 4.82 1.56 0.38
CA LEU A 54 4.37 1.28 1.73
C LEU A 54 5.42 1.67 2.78
N GLU A 55 6.69 1.30 2.53
CA GLU A 55 7.85 1.67 3.37
C GLU A 55 8.03 3.18 3.53
N ARG A 56 7.61 3.96 2.52
CA ARG A 56 7.74 5.42 2.50
C ARG A 56 6.51 6.15 3.07
N GLY A 57 5.53 5.41 3.60
CA GLY A 57 4.27 5.97 4.10
C GLY A 57 3.37 6.56 3.00
N ALA A 58 3.60 6.17 1.74
CA ALA A 58 2.84 6.68 0.60
C ALA A 58 1.49 5.97 0.42
N VAL A 59 1.41 4.70 0.82
CA VAL A 59 0.18 3.88 0.80
C VAL A 59 -0.68 4.21 2.00
N VAL A 60 -1.95 4.51 1.75
CA VAL A 60 -2.91 4.80 2.83
C VAL A 60 -3.83 3.64 3.12
N THR A 61 -4.03 2.74 2.15
CA THR A 61 -4.93 1.60 2.34
C THR A 61 -4.48 0.38 1.54
N ILE A 62 -4.67 -0.79 2.12
CA ILE A 62 -4.51 -2.09 1.45
C ILE A 62 -5.90 -2.70 1.28
N ALA A 63 -6.17 -3.23 0.08
CA ALA A 63 -7.42 -3.93 -0.22
C ALA A 63 -7.13 -5.22 -0.98
N ASN A 64 -7.98 -6.24 -0.85
CA ASN A 64 -7.72 -7.55 -1.48
C ASN A 64 -7.91 -7.53 -3.00
N ASP A 65 -8.75 -6.62 -3.53
CA ASP A 65 -9.17 -6.60 -4.93
C ASP A 65 -9.57 -8.03 -5.39
N ALA A 66 -10.33 -8.74 -4.56
CA ALA A 66 -10.76 -10.12 -4.77
C ALA A 66 -12.05 -10.15 -5.62
N HIS A 67 -12.13 -11.09 -6.57
CA HIS A 67 -13.29 -11.23 -7.47
C HIS A 67 -13.90 -12.64 -7.46
N HIS A 68 -13.20 -13.63 -6.90
CA HIS A 68 -13.65 -15.03 -6.90
C HIS A 68 -13.11 -15.78 -5.69
N VAL A 69 -13.78 -16.87 -5.32
CA VAL A 69 -13.31 -17.82 -4.30
C VAL A 69 -12.15 -18.71 -4.77
N THR A 70 -11.82 -18.65 -6.07
CA THR A 70 -10.66 -19.30 -6.69
C THR A 70 -9.91 -18.29 -7.58
N GLY A 71 -8.58 -18.36 -7.63
CA GLY A 71 -7.74 -17.40 -8.37
C GLY A 71 -7.49 -16.10 -7.60
N ARG A 72 -8.41 -15.11 -7.70
CA ARG A 72 -8.33 -13.82 -6.96
C ARG A 72 -9.03 -13.93 -5.61
N CYS A 73 -8.54 -14.84 -4.77
CA CYS A 73 -9.07 -15.08 -3.43
C CYS A 73 -8.71 -13.92 -2.47
N PRO A 74 -9.50 -13.70 -1.40
CA PRO A 74 -9.12 -12.80 -0.33
C PRO A 74 -7.76 -13.21 0.28
N CYS A 75 -6.83 -12.27 0.37
CA CYS A 75 -5.46 -12.49 0.88
C CYS A 75 -5.02 -11.42 1.89
N MET A 76 -5.99 -10.88 2.65
CA MET A 76 -5.70 -9.82 3.63
C MET A 76 -4.87 -10.33 4.79
N SER A 77 -5.09 -11.57 5.25
CA SER A 77 -4.38 -12.14 6.39
C SER A 77 -2.88 -12.26 6.12
N GLU A 78 -2.51 -12.72 4.92
CA GLU A 78 -1.13 -12.85 4.46
C GLU A 78 -0.47 -11.49 4.31
N ALA A 79 -1.17 -10.52 3.72
CA ALA A 79 -0.66 -9.14 3.62
C ALA A 79 -0.48 -8.51 4.99
N ILE A 80 -1.42 -8.64 5.93
CA ILE A 80 -1.31 -8.13 7.30
C ILE A 80 -0.09 -8.76 7.99
N ALA A 81 0.07 -10.08 7.91
CA ALA A 81 1.22 -10.77 8.50
C ALA A 81 2.54 -10.27 7.91
N ALA A 82 2.61 -10.11 6.58
CA ALA A 82 3.80 -9.60 5.91
C ALA A 82 4.14 -8.15 6.33
N ILE A 83 3.14 -7.28 6.42
CA ILE A 83 3.33 -5.87 6.83
C ILE A 83 3.74 -5.78 8.29
N THR A 84 3.08 -6.53 9.18
CA THR A 84 3.44 -6.58 10.60
C THR A 84 4.87 -7.06 10.78
N SER A 85 5.29 -8.10 10.05
CA SER A 85 6.64 -8.66 10.14
C SER A 85 7.72 -7.76 9.56
N ARG A 86 7.44 -7.03 8.46
CA ARG A 86 8.44 -6.22 7.75
C ARG A 86 8.53 -4.80 8.26
N LEU A 87 7.42 -4.23 8.72
CA LEU A 87 7.33 -2.83 9.15
C LEU A 87 6.92 -2.76 10.63
N SER A 88 5.62 -2.85 10.91
CA SER A 88 5.10 -2.84 12.27
C SER A 88 3.62 -3.20 12.30
N GLN A 89 3.16 -3.67 13.46
CA GLN A 89 1.73 -3.85 13.73
C GLN A 89 0.95 -2.55 13.54
N ARG A 90 1.54 -1.39 13.88
CA ARG A 90 0.89 -0.08 13.70
C ARG A 90 0.64 0.22 12.23
N THR A 91 1.63 -0.04 11.36
CA THR A 91 1.50 0.15 9.91
C THR A 91 0.41 -0.75 9.33
N ALA A 92 0.38 -2.02 9.74
CA ALA A 92 -0.66 -2.96 9.34
C ALA A 92 -2.06 -2.49 9.81
N SER A 93 -2.21 -2.08 11.07
CA SER A 93 -3.47 -1.57 11.59
C SER A 93 -3.95 -0.34 10.83
N ILE A 94 -3.09 0.67 10.62
CA ILE A 94 -3.44 1.90 9.90
C ILE A 94 -3.92 1.57 8.48
N THR A 95 -3.16 0.80 7.72
CA THR A 95 -3.40 0.61 6.29
C THR A 95 -4.46 -0.44 5.98
N CYS A 96 -4.64 -1.46 6.81
CA CYS A 96 -5.56 -2.57 6.56
C CYS A 96 -6.89 -2.47 7.31
N LEU A 97 -7.01 -1.61 8.34
CA LEU A 97 -8.22 -1.50 9.16
C LEU A 97 -8.66 -0.04 9.36
N GLU A 98 -7.75 0.75 9.90
CA GLU A 98 -8.05 2.08 10.43
C GLU A 98 -8.40 3.10 9.33
N ASN A 99 -7.58 3.18 8.28
CA ASN A 99 -7.86 4.05 7.13
C ASN A 99 -9.03 3.56 6.27
N PRO A 100 -9.19 2.26 5.96
CA PRO A 100 -10.43 1.77 5.35
C PRO A 100 -11.68 2.27 6.09
N LEU A 101 -11.71 2.17 7.42
CA LEU A 101 -12.81 2.66 8.24
C LEU A 101 -12.95 4.18 8.21
N ARG A 102 -11.85 4.94 8.23
CA ARG A 102 -11.90 6.41 8.11
C ARG A 102 -12.46 6.85 6.76
N ILE A 103 -12.00 6.22 5.67
CA ILE A 103 -12.45 6.50 4.31
C ILE A 103 -13.96 6.28 4.19
N THR A 104 -14.48 5.16 4.70
CA THR A 104 -15.93 4.88 4.64
C THR A 104 -16.78 5.82 5.50
N ASN A 105 -16.20 6.40 6.55
CA ASN A 105 -16.87 7.37 7.42
C ASN A 105 -16.60 8.84 7.05
N GLY A 106 -15.88 9.12 5.96
CA GLY A 106 -15.54 10.49 5.56
C GLY A 106 -14.62 11.21 6.56
N LEU A 107 -13.82 10.45 7.32
CA LEU A 107 -12.86 10.97 8.29
C LEU A 107 -11.48 11.18 7.64
N PRO A 108 -10.66 12.13 8.14
CA PRO A 108 -9.33 12.39 7.61
C PRO A 108 -8.41 11.16 7.67
N ILE A 109 -7.65 10.93 6.60
CA ILE A 109 -6.69 9.82 6.50
C ILE A 109 -5.48 10.05 7.41
N VAL A 110 -4.98 8.97 8.04
CA VAL A 110 -3.75 8.97 8.83
C VAL A 110 -2.65 8.22 8.07
N ARG A 111 -1.47 8.80 7.88
CA ARG A 111 -0.35 8.07 7.26
C ARG A 111 0.39 7.27 8.33
N ALA A 112 0.71 6.02 8.00
CA ALA A 112 1.66 5.25 8.82
C ALA A 112 2.99 6.00 8.84
N GLU A 113 3.63 6.05 10.01
CA GLU A 113 4.95 6.63 10.14
C GLU A 113 5.91 5.96 9.15
N ARG A 114 6.85 6.74 8.61
CA ARG A 114 7.93 6.12 7.83
C ARG A 114 8.62 5.16 8.78
N GLY A 115 8.76 3.89 8.38
CA GLY A 115 9.68 3.02 9.08
C GLY A 115 11.01 3.77 9.18
N GLU A 116 11.60 3.85 10.37
CA GLU A 116 12.92 4.42 10.58
C GLU A 116 13.94 3.60 9.76
N TYR A 117 14.05 3.94 8.48
CA TYR A 117 15.27 3.67 7.73
C TYR A 117 16.26 4.70 8.25
N ILE A 118 17.13 4.24 9.16
CA ILE A 118 18.44 4.79 9.48
C ILE A 118 18.95 5.67 8.33
N ALA A 119 18.89 6.99 8.56
CA ALA A 119 19.59 7.97 7.76
C ALA A 119 21.09 7.68 7.90
N GLY A 120 21.64 6.94 6.94
CA GLY A 120 23.00 6.44 6.97
C GLY A 120 23.60 6.29 5.59
N VAL A 121 23.25 7.18 4.65
CA VAL A 121 24.10 7.53 3.51
C VAL A 121 23.84 9.02 3.26
N GLN A 122 24.84 9.84 3.60
CA GLN A 122 24.95 11.23 3.18
C GLN A 122 25.14 11.32 1.67
#